data_AF-A0A0D8IE17-F1
#
_entry.id   AF-A0A0D8IE17-F1
#
_cell.length_a   1.000
_cell.length_b   1.000
_cell.length_c   1.000
_cell.angle_alpha   90.00
_cell.angle_beta   90.00
_cell.angle_gamma   90.00
#
_symmetry.space_group_name_H-M   'P 1'
#
loop_
_entity.id
_entity.type
_entity.pdbx_description
1 polymer ?
#
loop_
_entity_poly.entity_id
_entity_poly.type
_entity_poly.pdbx_seq_one_letter_code
_entity_poly.pdbx_strand_id
1 'polypeptide(L)'
;MTLETKISNALLWMVYGDALGFYNENADGKTEAMKDFLYKYNENLTIEKPQGQYSYVTEVILIMIKSLVDCETELKVAVDYRRFYEELKLWQYYRHGNPSNFINKFKDNKSYYESKFYWQDQRGHGITRVLSVLLTNKNYAAAEAEAYKSIIYLNRHPQVILTGLLLIRTTYMFLEKGFMEREELVQELKNYLIHLQLNQLNENIKSKLPANYSIQFEKEKIAYILDLDRFRDDNIEENPWYSKAVFLKGLQNLYAIQAGDQISLEEFPQDDYKETIAISYGLWGMNTLQEPEDALKDRSFIGDIGRYIYKLRNFEIKRRSYDNKEKPIDLFQQKEGSTIRHPILNILKIKEKQETPYYTKLLVETKSGIYTFIKEKTRQ
;
A
#
# COMPACT_ATOMS: atom_id res chain seq x y z
N MET A 1 -5.97 24.65 -4.98
CA MET A 1 -6.15 23.30 -5.56
C MET A 1 -7.46 22.72 -5.04
N THR A 2 -8.28 22.08 -5.87
CA THR A 2 -9.53 21.45 -5.40
C THR A 2 -9.22 20.16 -4.63
N LEU A 3 -10.14 19.69 -3.80
CA LEU A 3 -9.98 18.43 -3.06
C LEU A 3 -9.84 17.22 -4.00
N GLU A 4 -10.58 17.19 -5.10
CA GLU A 4 -10.46 16.15 -6.13
C GLU A 4 -9.04 16.13 -6.74
N THR A 5 -8.48 17.30 -7.06
CA THR A 5 -7.11 17.40 -7.56
C THR A 5 -6.10 16.95 -6.50
N LYS A 6 -6.26 17.37 -5.23
CA LYS A 6 -5.37 16.90 -4.15
C LYS A 6 -5.36 15.37 -4.03
N ILE A 7 -6.53 14.74 -4.06
CA ILE A 7 -6.70 13.28 -3.97
C ILE A 7 -6.08 12.57 -5.18
N SER A 8 -6.34 13.11 -6.38
CA SER A 8 -5.82 12.54 -7.62
C SER A 8 -4.29 12.65 -7.69
N ASN A 9 -3.75 13.81 -7.33
CA ASN A 9 -2.31 14.04 -7.28
C ASN A 9 -1.63 13.18 -6.21
N ALA A 10 -2.25 12.99 -5.04
CA ALA A 10 -1.74 12.09 -4.01
C ALA A 10 -1.52 10.68 -4.54
N LEU A 11 -2.53 10.12 -5.24
CA LEU A 11 -2.43 8.79 -5.83
C LEU A 11 -1.37 8.78 -6.93
N LEU A 12 -1.42 9.74 -7.85
CA LEU A 12 -0.54 9.77 -9.01
C LEU A 12 0.94 9.86 -8.61
N TRP A 13 1.28 10.76 -7.69
CA TRP A 13 2.63 10.92 -7.19
C TRP A 13 3.06 9.75 -6.30
N MET A 14 2.16 9.14 -5.54
CA MET A 14 2.46 7.90 -4.81
C MET A 14 2.85 6.76 -5.75
N VAL A 15 2.15 6.61 -6.88
CA VAL A 15 2.46 5.59 -7.91
C VAL A 15 3.76 5.93 -8.64
N TYR A 16 4.02 7.21 -8.90
CA TYR A 16 5.31 7.68 -9.40
C TYR A 16 6.45 7.29 -8.44
N GLY A 17 6.29 7.57 -7.14
CA GLY A 17 7.28 7.23 -6.13
C GLY A 17 7.52 5.73 -5.99
N ASP A 18 6.47 4.92 -6.06
CA ASP A 18 6.60 3.46 -6.09
C ASP A 18 7.37 2.98 -7.33
N ALA A 19 7.03 3.49 -8.53
CA ALA A 19 7.74 3.13 -9.75
C ALA A 19 9.23 3.53 -9.71
N LEU A 20 9.54 4.71 -9.17
CA LEU A 20 10.91 5.19 -9.01
C LEU A 20 11.68 4.32 -8.02
N GLY A 21 11.06 3.97 -6.89
CA GLY A 21 11.66 3.07 -5.92
C GLY A 21 11.85 1.66 -6.46
N PHE A 22 10.92 1.17 -7.27
CA PHE A 22 11.01 -0.18 -7.84
C PHE A 22 12.14 -0.29 -8.87
N TYR A 23 12.31 0.76 -9.67
CA TYR A 23 13.47 0.88 -10.55
C TYR A 23 14.77 0.89 -9.72
N ASN A 24 14.89 1.77 -8.71
CA ASN A 24 16.12 1.91 -7.91
C ASN A 24 16.46 0.68 -7.05
N GLU A 25 15.49 -0.19 -6.76
CA GLU A 25 15.72 -1.49 -6.13
C GLU A 25 16.35 -2.51 -7.08
N ASN A 26 16.13 -2.37 -8.39
CA ASN A 26 16.52 -3.35 -9.41
C ASN A 26 17.59 -2.84 -10.37
N ALA A 27 18.05 -1.60 -10.23
CA ALA A 27 19.05 -0.98 -11.07
C ALA A 27 20.40 -0.84 -10.37
N ASP A 28 21.48 -0.90 -11.14
CA ASP A 28 22.83 -0.59 -10.67
C ASP A 28 22.97 0.94 -10.56
N GLY A 29 22.88 1.44 -9.32
CA GLY A 29 23.02 2.87 -9.00
C GLY A 29 21.69 3.57 -8.72
N LYS A 30 21.79 4.71 -8.01
CA LYS A 30 20.63 5.53 -7.63
C LYS A 30 20.43 6.63 -8.66
N THR A 31 19.22 6.77 -9.18
CA THR A 31 18.85 7.86 -10.09
C THR A 31 17.39 8.28 -9.91
N GLU A 32 17.10 9.51 -10.30
CA GLU A 32 15.75 10.08 -10.33
C GLU A 32 15.04 9.83 -11.67
N ALA A 33 15.76 9.31 -12.67
CA ALA A 33 15.21 9.01 -13.99
C ALA A 33 14.74 7.56 -14.10
N MET A 34 13.47 7.37 -14.46
CA MET A 34 12.92 6.05 -14.75
C MET A 34 13.43 5.54 -16.10
N LYS A 35 13.83 4.27 -16.15
CA LYS A 35 14.24 3.57 -17.38
C LYS A 35 13.68 2.16 -17.39
N ASP A 36 13.77 1.51 -18.53
CA ASP A 36 13.55 0.07 -18.62
C ASP A 36 14.58 -0.68 -17.76
N PHE A 37 14.18 -1.79 -17.15
CA PHE A 37 15.04 -2.55 -16.23
C PHE A 37 14.71 -4.04 -16.22
N LEU A 38 15.65 -4.83 -15.71
CA LEU A 38 15.47 -6.27 -15.53
C LEU A 38 15.00 -6.55 -14.10
N TYR A 39 13.81 -7.11 -13.97
CA TYR A 39 13.26 -7.53 -12.68
C TYR A 39 13.48 -9.02 -12.45
N LYS A 40 14.22 -9.38 -11.41
CA LYS A 40 14.36 -10.78 -10.96
C LYS A 40 13.13 -11.20 -10.17
N TYR A 41 12.18 -11.85 -10.85
CA TYR A 41 10.94 -12.34 -10.24
C TYR A 41 11.21 -13.44 -9.21
N ASN A 42 12.04 -14.41 -9.60
CA ASN A 42 12.55 -15.47 -8.73
C ASN A 42 13.92 -15.97 -9.25
N GLU A 43 14.46 -17.04 -8.67
CA GLU A 43 15.75 -17.63 -9.07
C GLU A 43 15.80 -18.10 -10.53
N ASN A 44 14.64 -18.41 -11.13
CA ASN A 44 14.53 -19.02 -12.45
C ASN A 44 13.90 -18.09 -13.51
N LEU A 45 13.56 -16.84 -13.14
CA LEU A 45 12.82 -15.94 -14.01
C LEU A 45 13.22 -14.49 -13.79
N THR A 46 13.78 -13.91 -14.84
CA THR A 46 14.00 -12.47 -14.99
C THR A 46 13.04 -11.94 -16.06
N ILE A 47 12.44 -10.78 -15.82
CA ILE A 47 11.43 -10.17 -16.67
C ILE A 47 11.86 -8.75 -16.97
N GLU A 48 11.91 -8.39 -18.26
CA GLU A 48 12.07 -7.00 -18.68
C GLU A 48 10.85 -6.17 -18.31
N LYS A 49 11.08 -5.02 -17.67
CA LYS A 49 10.04 -4.09 -17.23
C LYS A 49 10.22 -2.76 -17.93
N PRO A 50 9.12 -2.17 -18.44
CA PRO A 50 9.19 -0.85 -19.04
C PRO A 50 9.41 0.22 -17.97
N GLN A 51 9.90 1.38 -18.40
CA GLN A 51 9.93 2.60 -17.59
C GLN A 51 8.56 2.88 -16.95
N GLY A 52 8.58 3.38 -15.72
CA GLY A 52 7.39 3.69 -14.95
C GLY A 52 6.60 2.48 -14.45
N GLN A 53 7.13 1.25 -14.56
CA GLN A 53 6.53 0.09 -13.93
C GLN A 53 6.52 0.25 -12.39
N TYR A 54 5.33 0.22 -11.80
CA TYR A 54 5.12 0.21 -10.34
C TYR A 54 5.19 -1.21 -9.74
N SER A 55 5.25 -1.30 -8.41
CA SER A 55 5.44 -2.55 -7.68
C SER A 55 4.19 -3.02 -6.93
N TYR A 56 4.37 -3.99 -6.03
CA TYR A 56 3.35 -4.44 -5.09
C TYR A 56 2.70 -3.31 -4.28
N VAL A 57 3.41 -2.20 -4.02
CA VAL A 57 2.89 -1.08 -3.23
C VAL A 57 1.65 -0.52 -3.92
N THR A 58 1.78 -0.11 -5.19
CA THR A 58 0.65 0.35 -6.01
C THR A 58 -0.37 -0.74 -6.24
N GLU A 59 0.04 -1.97 -6.52
CA GLU A 59 -0.90 -3.07 -6.78
C GLU A 59 -1.85 -3.31 -5.59
N VAL A 60 -1.31 -3.30 -4.37
CA VAL A 60 -2.08 -3.49 -3.14
C VAL A 60 -2.97 -2.27 -2.86
N ILE A 61 -2.52 -1.05 -3.16
CA ILE A 61 -3.36 0.16 -3.11
C ILE A 61 -4.56 0.02 -4.06
N LEU A 62 -4.32 -0.40 -5.31
CA LEU A 62 -5.38 -0.61 -6.30
C LEU A 62 -6.36 -1.71 -5.87
N ILE A 63 -5.85 -2.81 -5.29
CA ILE A 63 -6.69 -3.88 -4.73
C ILE A 63 -7.52 -3.36 -3.54
N MET A 64 -6.93 -2.55 -2.66
CA MET A 64 -7.64 -1.91 -1.56
C MET A 64 -8.78 -1.05 -2.10
N ILE A 65 -8.50 -0.14 -3.05
CA ILE A 65 -9.50 0.73 -3.67
C ILE A 65 -10.63 -0.07 -4.32
N LYS A 66 -10.29 -1.14 -5.06
CA LYS A 66 -11.27 -2.08 -5.66
C LYS A 66 -12.09 -2.84 -4.62
N SER A 67 -11.69 -2.83 -3.35
CA SER A 67 -12.39 -3.51 -2.26
C SER A 67 -13.13 -2.54 -1.35
N LEU A 68 -13.10 -1.23 -1.62
CA LEU A 68 -13.83 -0.24 -0.83
C LEU A 68 -15.31 -0.20 -1.23
N VAL A 69 -16.16 -0.02 -0.22
CA VAL A 69 -17.61 0.09 -0.34
C VAL A 69 -18.07 1.32 0.43
N ASP A 70 -18.78 2.20 -0.26
CA ASP A 70 -19.32 3.43 0.27
C ASP A 70 -20.70 3.24 0.91
N CYS A 71 -20.87 3.73 2.13
CA CYS A 71 -22.12 3.67 2.89
C CYS A 71 -22.55 5.09 3.30
N GLU A 72 -23.42 5.69 2.50
CA GLU A 72 -23.93 7.04 2.69
C GLU A 72 -24.65 7.20 4.04
N THR A 73 -25.45 6.21 4.45
CA THR A 73 -26.23 6.25 5.70
C THR A 73 -25.36 6.23 6.96
N GLU A 74 -24.18 5.59 6.90
CA GLU A 74 -23.23 5.52 8.00
C GLU A 74 -22.08 6.52 7.85
N LEU A 75 -22.10 7.34 6.79
CA LEU A 75 -21.08 8.32 6.44
C LEU A 75 -19.65 7.75 6.48
N LYS A 76 -19.48 6.53 5.95
CA LYS A 76 -18.20 5.83 5.93
C LYS A 76 -17.97 5.07 4.64
N VAL A 77 -16.70 4.87 4.31
CA VAL A 77 -16.24 3.92 3.29
C VAL A 77 -15.47 2.82 4.01
N ALA A 78 -15.92 1.57 3.85
CA ALA A 78 -15.35 0.41 4.54
C ALA A 78 -14.70 -0.56 3.55
N VAL A 79 -13.77 -1.38 4.03
CA VAL A 79 -13.17 -2.44 3.23
C VAL A 79 -14.07 -3.66 3.23
N ASP A 80 -14.44 -4.13 2.05
CA ASP A 80 -14.97 -5.47 1.84
C ASP A 80 -13.82 -6.48 1.91
N TYR A 81 -13.54 -6.98 3.11
CA TYR A 81 -12.45 -7.95 3.34
C TYR A 81 -12.64 -9.26 2.57
N ARG A 82 -13.87 -9.63 2.17
CA ARG A 82 -14.08 -10.80 1.32
C ARG A 82 -13.56 -10.52 -0.09
N ARG A 83 -13.97 -9.39 -0.68
CA ARG A 83 -13.43 -8.96 -1.98
C ARG A 83 -11.92 -8.80 -1.93
N PHE A 84 -11.41 -8.15 -0.89
CA PHE A 84 -9.99 -7.92 -0.69
C PHE A 84 -9.20 -9.23 -0.68
N TYR A 85 -9.67 -10.24 0.07
CA TYR A 85 -9.02 -11.55 0.11
C TYR A 85 -9.04 -12.27 -1.25
N GLU A 86 -10.15 -12.22 -1.99
CA GLU A 86 -10.25 -12.85 -3.30
C GLU A 86 -9.35 -12.18 -4.35
N GLU A 87 -9.25 -10.84 -4.35
CA GLU A 87 -8.28 -10.09 -5.18
C GLU A 87 -6.85 -10.50 -4.85
N LEU A 88 -6.52 -10.55 -3.55
CA LEU A 88 -5.20 -10.96 -3.05
C LEU A 88 -4.82 -12.37 -3.53
N LYS A 89 -5.75 -13.34 -3.53
CA LYS A 89 -5.52 -14.70 -4.04
C LYS A 89 -5.15 -14.74 -5.52
N LEU A 90 -5.60 -13.78 -6.34
CA LEU A 90 -5.18 -13.70 -7.74
C LEU A 90 -3.86 -12.95 -7.87
N TRP A 91 -3.72 -11.87 -7.11
CA TRP A 91 -2.54 -11.01 -7.10
C TRP A 91 -1.25 -11.76 -6.78
N GLN A 92 -1.30 -12.81 -5.97
CA GLN A 92 -0.13 -13.65 -5.72
C GLN A 92 0.55 -14.15 -7.02
N TYR A 93 -0.19 -14.27 -8.12
CA TYR A 93 0.34 -14.75 -9.39
C TYR A 93 0.89 -13.65 -10.31
N TYR A 94 0.55 -12.38 -10.11
CA TYR A 94 1.03 -11.29 -10.98
C TYR A 94 1.78 -10.18 -10.23
N ARG A 95 2.02 -10.36 -8.93
CA ARG A 95 2.68 -9.38 -8.06
C ARG A 95 4.09 -9.01 -8.50
N HIS A 96 4.50 -7.77 -8.20
CA HIS A 96 5.86 -7.28 -8.37
C HIS A 96 6.53 -7.03 -7.01
N GLY A 97 7.30 -8.01 -6.55
CA GLY A 97 7.96 -8.00 -5.24
C GLY A 97 7.43 -9.10 -4.31
N ASN A 98 8.04 -9.17 -3.12
CA ASN A 98 7.77 -10.25 -2.15
C ASN A 98 7.38 -9.71 -0.76
N PRO A 99 6.22 -9.05 -0.62
CA PRO A 99 5.82 -8.49 0.66
C PRO A 99 5.43 -9.60 1.65
N SER A 100 6.25 -9.76 2.68
CA SER A 100 6.18 -10.83 3.67
C SER A 100 4.80 -10.96 4.32
N ASN A 101 4.15 -9.85 4.64
CA ASN A 101 2.83 -9.83 5.27
C ASN A 101 1.78 -10.63 4.49
N PHE A 102 1.73 -10.43 3.18
CA PHE A 102 0.75 -11.10 2.34
C PHE A 102 1.16 -12.55 2.06
N ILE A 103 2.45 -12.79 1.79
CA ILE A 103 2.97 -14.14 1.55
C ILE A 103 2.68 -15.06 2.73
N ASN A 104 2.96 -14.62 3.96
CA ASN A 104 2.70 -15.41 5.16
C ASN A 104 1.20 -15.62 5.40
N LYS A 105 0.35 -14.65 5.04
CA LYS A 105 -1.11 -14.83 5.11
C LYS A 105 -1.60 -15.98 4.23
N PHE A 106 -1.05 -16.14 3.03
CA PHE A 106 -1.42 -17.24 2.15
C PHE A 106 -0.84 -18.58 2.61
N LYS A 107 0.38 -18.58 3.16
CA LYS A 107 1.04 -19.79 3.66
C LYS A 107 0.34 -20.37 4.89
N ASP A 108 0.04 -19.54 5.89
CA ASP A 108 -0.48 -20.02 7.18
C ASP A 108 -2.02 -20.13 7.21
N ASN A 109 -2.70 -19.55 6.20
CA ASN A 109 -4.15 -19.59 6.03
C ASN A 109 -4.94 -19.36 7.33
N LYS A 110 -5.51 -20.43 7.93
CA LYS A 110 -6.36 -20.33 9.14
C LYS A 110 -5.57 -20.02 10.41
N SER A 111 -4.32 -20.48 10.54
CA SER A 111 -3.49 -20.26 11.73
C SER A 111 -2.69 -18.96 11.69
N TYR A 112 -2.86 -18.15 10.63
CA TYR A 112 -2.10 -16.91 10.45
C TYR A 112 -2.22 -15.95 11.64
N TYR A 113 -3.43 -15.77 12.18
CA TYR A 113 -3.67 -14.85 13.29
C TYR A 113 -3.10 -15.35 14.64
N GLU A 114 -2.66 -16.59 14.70
CA GLU A 114 -1.98 -17.21 15.85
C GLU A 114 -0.46 -17.25 15.64
N SER A 115 0.03 -16.91 14.45
CA SER A 115 1.44 -17.07 14.10
C SER A 115 2.32 -15.99 14.72
N LYS A 116 3.58 -16.37 15.01
CA LYS A 116 4.62 -15.44 15.48
C LYS A 116 4.77 -14.26 14.54
N PHE A 117 4.69 -14.51 13.23
CA PHE A 117 4.82 -13.49 12.19
C PHE A 117 3.77 -12.38 12.36
N TYR A 118 2.49 -12.73 12.51
CA TYR A 118 1.40 -11.74 12.65
C TYR A 118 1.57 -10.81 13.85
N TRP A 119 2.12 -11.32 14.97
CA TRP A 119 2.28 -10.57 16.22
C TRP A 119 3.63 -9.87 16.37
N GLN A 120 4.68 -10.33 15.68
CA GLN A 120 6.06 -9.90 15.92
C GLN A 120 6.73 -9.24 14.71
N ASP A 121 6.17 -9.34 13.50
CA ASP A 121 6.73 -8.63 12.34
C ASP A 121 6.62 -7.11 12.51
N GLN A 122 7.75 -6.43 12.53
CA GLN A 122 7.82 -4.98 12.70
C GLN A 122 7.92 -4.24 11.36
N ARG A 123 8.10 -4.95 10.24
CA ARG A 123 8.29 -4.33 8.91
C ARG A 123 6.99 -3.80 8.33
N GLY A 124 5.90 -4.57 8.43
CA GLY A 124 4.60 -4.03 8.06
C GLY A 124 4.40 -3.80 6.55
N HIS A 125 5.15 -4.46 5.65
CA HIS A 125 5.15 -4.22 4.19
C HIS A 125 3.75 -3.97 3.60
N GLY A 126 3.65 -2.93 2.79
CA GLY A 126 2.43 -2.49 2.13
C GLY A 126 1.52 -1.66 3.04
N ILE A 127 2.06 -1.08 4.13
CA ILE A 127 1.33 -0.21 5.06
C ILE A 127 0.70 0.98 4.34
N THR A 128 1.35 1.52 3.30
CA THR A 128 0.87 2.61 2.43
C THR A 128 -0.54 2.43 1.89
N ARG A 129 -1.03 1.19 1.74
CA ARG A 129 -2.41 0.91 1.31
C ARG A 129 -3.47 1.61 2.17
N VAL A 130 -3.19 1.89 3.46
CA VAL A 130 -4.13 2.58 4.36
C VAL A 130 -4.43 4.01 3.92
N LEU A 131 -3.56 4.63 3.10
CA LEU A 131 -3.82 5.95 2.52
C LEU A 131 -5.09 5.95 1.67
N SER A 132 -5.36 4.89 0.92
CA SER A 132 -6.59 4.78 0.14
C SER A 132 -7.85 4.76 1.01
N VAL A 133 -7.78 4.19 2.21
CA VAL A 133 -8.89 4.22 3.18
C VAL A 133 -9.17 5.66 3.62
N LEU A 134 -8.13 6.44 3.91
CA LEU A 134 -8.31 7.84 4.29
C LEU A 134 -8.77 8.72 3.13
N LEU A 135 -8.16 8.61 1.95
CA LEU A 135 -8.51 9.46 0.81
C LEU A 135 -9.98 9.28 0.39
N THR A 136 -10.53 8.07 0.55
CA THR A 136 -11.94 7.76 0.32
C THR A 136 -12.87 8.10 1.48
N ASN A 137 -12.38 8.46 2.66
CA ASN A 137 -13.23 8.77 3.81
C ASN A 137 -13.17 10.25 4.15
N LYS A 138 -14.31 10.96 4.05
CA LYS A 138 -14.44 12.34 4.55
C LYS A 138 -14.59 12.42 6.08
N ASN A 139 -15.06 11.35 6.72
CA ASN A 139 -15.11 11.24 8.16
C ASN A 139 -13.80 10.63 8.68
N TYR A 140 -12.96 11.43 9.34
CA TYR A 140 -11.67 10.98 9.84
C TYR A 140 -11.78 9.84 10.86
N ALA A 141 -12.76 9.89 11.79
CA ALA A 141 -12.94 8.83 12.78
C ALA A 141 -13.32 7.49 12.12
N ALA A 142 -14.14 7.53 11.06
CA ALA A 142 -14.44 6.34 10.27
C ALA A 142 -13.21 5.82 9.51
N ALA A 143 -12.42 6.73 8.93
CA ALA A 143 -11.17 6.40 8.26
C ALA A 143 -10.17 5.73 9.21
N GLU A 144 -10.00 6.27 10.41
CA GLU A 144 -9.11 5.76 11.45
C GLU A 144 -9.51 4.36 11.91
N ALA A 145 -10.80 4.16 12.21
CA ALA A 145 -11.31 2.86 12.61
C ALA A 145 -11.13 1.81 11.51
N GLU A 146 -11.37 2.16 10.24
CA GLU A 146 -11.21 1.25 9.12
C GLU A 146 -9.73 0.99 8.77
N ALA A 147 -8.88 2.01 8.87
CA ALA A 147 -7.44 1.86 8.71
C ALA A 147 -6.87 0.93 9.78
N TYR A 148 -7.27 1.09 11.05
CA TYR A 148 -6.87 0.18 12.12
C TYR A 148 -7.25 -1.28 11.80
N LYS A 149 -8.50 -1.52 11.39
CA LYS A 149 -8.96 -2.86 10.94
C LYS A 149 -8.13 -3.39 9.79
N SER A 150 -7.82 -2.55 8.81
CA SER A 150 -7.04 -2.91 7.62
C SER A 150 -5.59 -3.27 7.96
N ILE A 151 -5.00 -2.60 8.95
CA ILE A 151 -3.68 -2.93 9.48
C ILE A 151 -3.73 -4.28 10.18
N ILE A 152 -4.60 -4.44 11.18
CA ILE A 152 -4.69 -5.69 11.97
C ILE A 152 -5.21 -6.88 11.16
N TYR A 153 -5.72 -6.67 9.95
CA TYR A 153 -6.04 -7.76 9.03
C TYR A 153 -4.78 -8.52 8.56
N LEU A 154 -3.61 -7.86 8.57
CA LEU A 154 -2.31 -8.40 8.12
C LEU A 154 -1.23 -8.37 9.22
N ASN A 155 -1.24 -7.43 10.14
CA ASN A 155 -0.16 -7.32 11.11
C ASN A 155 -0.67 -6.64 12.38
N ARG A 156 -0.31 -7.18 13.55
CA ARG A 156 -0.74 -6.65 14.84
C ARG A 156 0.41 -6.22 15.74
N HIS A 157 1.62 -6.07 15.21
CA HIS A 157 2.69 -5.46 15.96
C HIS A 157 2.36 -3.97 16.24
N PRO A 158 2.50 -3.47 17.49
CA PRO A 158 2.14 -2.09 17.80
C PRO A 158 2.87 -1.04 16.97
N GLN A 159 4.16 -1.24 16.67
CA GLN A 159 4.91 -0.33 15.80
C GLN A 159 4.23 -0.17 14.43
N VAL A 160 3.80 -1.27 13.78
CA VAL A 160 3.15 -1.22 12.46
C VAL A 160 1.79 -0.53 12.52
N ILE A 161 1.04 -0.76 13.61
CA ILE A 161 -0.23 -0.06 13.88
C ILE A 161 0.01 1.44 14.00
N LEU A 162 0.94 1.85 14.85
CA LEU A 162 1.27 3.27 15.06
C LEU A 162 1.79 3.90 13.76
N THR A 163 2.61 3.20 12.97
CA THR A 163 3.04 3.66 11.63
C THR A 163 1.85 3.97 10.73
N GLY A 164 0.92 3.02 10.57
CA GLY A 164 -0.23 3.21 9.69
C GLY A 164 -1.18 4.31 10.17
N LEU A 165 -1.38 4.42 11.49
CA LEU A 165 -2.19 5.46 12.10
C LEU A 165 -1.56 6.86 11.97
N LEU A 166 -0.25 6.98 12.16
CA LEU A 166 0.46 8.23 11.91
C LEU A 166 0.45 8.59 10.42
N LEU A 167 0.59 7.62 9.53
CA LEU A 167 0.55 7.85 8.09
C LEU A 167 -0.80 8.43 7.63
N ILE A 168 -1.93 7.88 8.11
CA ILE A 168 -3.24 8.48 7.85
C ILE A 168 -3.38 9.83 8.56
N ARG A 169 -2.85 10.01 9.77
CA ARG A 169 -2.92 11.31 10.46
C ARG A 169 -2.19 12.40 9.68
N THR A 170 -0.97 12.14 9.20
CA THR A 170 -0.20 13.05 8.34
C THR A 170 -0.95 13.39 7.08
N THR A 171 -1.48 12.38 6.38
CA THR A 171 -2.23 12.58 5.14
C THR A 171 -3.48 13.42 5.36
N TYR A 172 -4.20 13.20 6.46
CA TYR A 172 -5.39 13.99 6.79
C TYR A 172 -5.03 15.46 6.97
N MET A 173 -3.96 15.75 7.70
CA MET A 173 -3.52 17.12 7.92
C MET A 173 -3.11 17.80 6.62
N PHE A 174 -2.36 17.12 5.75
CA PHE A 174 -1.97 17.69 4.45
C PHE A 174 -3.13 17.86 3.47
N LEU A 175 -4.11 16.96 3.52
CA LEU A 175 -5.31 17.06 2.71
C LEU A 175 -6.14 18.29 3.11
N GLU A 176 -6.41 18.45 4.41
CA GLU A 176 -7.31 19.46 4.95
C GLU A 176 -6.64 20.83 5.17
N LYS A 177 -5.43 20.86 5.76
CA LYS A 177 -4.72 22.09 6.12
C LYS A 177 -3.71 22.57 5.07
N GLY A 178 -3.23 21.67 4.22
CA GLY A 178 -2.14 21.97 3.28
C GLY A 178 -0.77 21.53 3.80
N PHE A 179 0.30 21.90 3.09
CA PHE A 179 1.67 21.58 3.53
C PHE A 179 1.97 22.29 4.86
N MET A 180 2.66 21.61 5.77
CA MET A 180 3.00 22.13 7.11
C MET A 180 4.49 22.07 7.34
N GLU A 181 5.01 23.04 8.07
CA GLU A 181 6.39 23.04 8.52
C GLU A 181 6.69 21.86 9.44
N ARG A 182 7.95 21.45 9.47
CA ARG A 182 8.38 20.23 10.15
C ARG A 182 8.03 20.24 11.64
N GLU A 183 8.29 21.33 12.35
CA GLU A 183 7.99 21.40 13.78
C GLU A 183 6.49 21.31 14.07
N GLU A 184 5.66 21.95 13.25
CA GLU A 184 4.20 21.89 13.38
C GLU A 184 3.68 20.47 13.19
N LEU A 185 4.13 19.79 12.12
CA LEU A 185 3.77 18.41 11.85
C LEU A 185 4.14 17.49 13.02
N VAL A 186 5.38 17.60 13.52
CA VAL A 186 5.86 16.80 14.66
C VAL A 186 4.98 17.01 15.90
N GLN A 187 4.65 18.25 16.22
CA GLN A 187 3.83 18.54 17.39
C GLN A 187 2.41 17.97 17.27
N GLU A 188 1.79 18.06 16.09
CA GLU A 188 0.48 17.47 15.82
C GLU A 188 0.50 15.93 15.92
N LEU A 189 1.54 15.28 15.40
CA LEU A 189 1.69 13.82 15.50
C LEU A 189 1.94 13.37 16.94
N LYS A 190 2.76 14.10 17.71
CA LYS A 190 2.95 13.84 19.15
C LYS A 190 1.65 13.99 19.92
N ASN A 191 0.91 15.07 19.68
CA ASN A 191 -0.40 15.29 20.30
C ASN A 191 -1.37 14.15 19.98
N TYR A 192 -1.40 13.68 18.73
CA TYR A 192 -2.19 12.52 18.33
C TYR A 192 -1.82 11.26 19.13
N LEU A 193 -0.53 10.93 19.23
CA LEU A 193 -0.07 9.75 19.98
C LEU A 193 -0.40 9.84 21.48
N ILE A 194 -0.28 11.02 22.09
CA ILE A 194 -0.61 11.21 23.52
C ILE A 194 -2.07 10.86 23.80
N HIS A 195 -2.98 11.24 22.91
CA HIS A 195 -4.42 11.01 23.07
C HIS A 195 -4.88 9.64 22.54
N LEU A 196 -4.05 8.93 21.77
CA LEU A 196 -4.39 7.63 21.22
C LEU A 196 -4.51 6.58 22.33
N GLN A 197 -5.66 5.90 22.39
CA GLN A 197 -5.95 4.87 23.39
C GLN A 197 -6.25 3.51 22.73
N LEU A 198 -5.54 2.46 23.17
CA LEU A 198 -5.68 1.11 22.62
C LEU A 198 -7.08 0.50 22.83
N ASN A 199 -7.73 0.79 23.96
CA ASN A 199 -9.09 0.34 24.26
C ASN A 199 -10.11 0.90 23.26
N GLN A 200 -10.00 2.17 22.90
CA GLN A 200 -10.87 2.81 21.90
C GLN A 200 -10.68 2.18 20.51
N LEU A 201 -9.42 1.94 20.11
CA LEU A 201 -9.14 1.24 18.85
C LEU A 201 -9.76 -0.18 18.80
N ASN A 202 -9.81 -0.89 19.94
CA ASN A 202 -10.28 -2.27 20.00
C ASN A 202 -11.76 -2.45 20.37
N GLU A 203 -12.53 -1.37 20.59
CA GLU A 203 -13.90 -1.44 21.13
C GLU A 203 -14.82 -2.44 20.38
N ASN A 204 -14.65 -2.55 19.06
CA ASN A 204 -15.46 -3.41 18.19
C ASN A 204 -14.71 -4.66 17.66
N ILE A 205 -13.60 -5.04 18.30
CA ILE A 205 -12.73 -6.11 17.83
C ILE A 205 -12.79 -7.30 18.79
N LYS A 206 -13.35 -8.41 18.32
CA LYS A 206 -13.63 -9.60 19.15
C LYS A 206 -12.40 -10.43 19.52
N SER A 207 -11.21 -10.11 19.01
CA SER A 207 -9.99 -10.89 19.27
C SER A 207 -9.37 -10.57 20.62
N LYS A 208 -9.05 -11.59 21.41
CA LYS A 208 -8.32 -11.43 22.67
C LYS A 208 -6.89 -10.96 22.41
N LEU A 209 -6.45 -9.93 23.12
CA LEU A 209 -5.06 -9.46 23.09
C LEU A 209 -4.19 -10.29 24.05
N PRO A 210 -2.90 -10.51 23.73
CA PRO A 210 -1.94 -11.07 24.68
C PRO A 210 -1.82 -10.21 25.96
N ALA A 211 -1.51 -10.83 27.09
CA ALA A 211 -1.51 -10.17 28.41
C ALA A 211 -0.63 -8.91 28.48
N ASN A 212 0.53 -8.93 27.82
CA ASN A 212 1.50 -7.81 27.85
C ASN A 212 1.36 -6.85 26.65
N TYR A 213 0.33 -7.02 25.82
CA TYR A 213 0.19 -6.27 24.57
C TYR A 213 -0.05 -4.78 24.81
N SER A 214 -0.86 -4.42 25.81
CA SER A 214 -1.10 -3.01 26.18
C SER A 214 0.20 -2.31 26.60
N ILE A 215 1.03 -2.99 27.41
CA ILE A 215 2.33 -2.48 27.83
C ILE A 215 3.25 -2.30 26.63
N GLN A 216 3.30 -3.28 25.72
CA GLN A 216 4.07 -3.16 24.48
C GLN A 216 3.60 -1.99 23.62
N PHE A 217 2.29 -1.80 23.48
CA PHE A 217 1.72 -0.70 22.71
C PHE A 217 2.13 0.67 23.27
N GLU A 218 2.03 0.86 24.59
CA GLU A 218 2.44 2.11 25.23
C GLU A 218 3.96 2.36 25.13
N LYS A 219 4.78 1.30 25.23
CA LYS A 219 6.24 1.41 25.02
C LYS A 219 6.57 1.88 23.60
N GLU A 220 5.94 1.30 22.59
CA GLU A 220 6.14 1.70 21.19
C GLU A 220 5.64 3.13 20.93
N LYS A 221 4.55 3.54 21.59
CA LYS A 221 4.01 4.90 21.53
C LYS A 221 5.01 5.93 22.06
N ILE A 222 5.62 5.66 23.22
CA ILE A 222 6.66 6.51 23.80
C ILE A 222 7.89 6.55 22.89
N ALA A 223 8.33 5.40 22.36
CA ALA A 223 9.46 5.34 21.43
C ALA A 223 9.22 6.20 20.18
N TYR A 224 8.01 6.13 19.61
CA TYR A 224 7.62 6.97 18.48
C TYR A 224 7.67 8.47 18.78
N ILE A 225 7.23 8.88 19.97
CA ILE A 225 7.27 10.29 20.40
C ILE A 225 8.72 10.78 20.44
N LEU A 226 9.64 9.98 20.99
CA LEU A 226 11.06 10.31 21.04
C LEU A 226 11.68 10.39 19.63
N ASP A 227 11.32 9.46 18.74
CA ASP A 227 11.84 9.47 17.37
C ASP A 227 11.26 10.62 16.52
N LEU A 228 10.06 11.10 16.82
CA LEU A 228 9.52 12.32 16.23
C LEU A 228 10.30 13.57 16.68
N ASP A 229 10.75 13.63 17.94
CA ASP A 229 11.64 14.70 18.40
C ASP A 229 13.01 14.63 17.71
N ARG A 230 13.56 13.43 17.55
CA ARG A 230 14.82 13.22 16.80
C ARG A 230 14.69 13.61 15.33
N PHE A 231 13.57 13.26 14.69
CA PHE A 231 13.26 13.66 13.33
C PHE A 231 13.16 15.19 13.18
N ARG A 232 12.58 15.88 14.17
CA ARG A 232 12.55 17.35 14.18
C ARG A 232 13.97 17.93 14.08
N ASP A 233 14.89 17.37 14.86
CA ASP A 233 16.25 17.89 15.05
C ASP A 233 17.27 17.31 14.03
N ASP A 234 16.82 16.65 12.95
CA ASP A 234 17.65 15.95 11.95
C ASP A 234 18.61 14.88 12.54
N ASN A 235 18.29 14.35 13.72
CA ASN A 235 19.12 13.42 14.49
C ASN A 235 18.51 12.00 14.53
N ILE A 236 18.01 11.50 13.41
CA ILE A 236 17.43 10.15 13.36
C ILE A 236 18.55 9.11 13.53
N GLU A 237 18.59 8.46 14.68
CA GLU A 237 19.51 7.34 14.93
C GLU A 237 19.16 6.13 14.04
N GLU A 238 20.17 5.53 13.45
CA GLU A 238 20.03 4.29 12.68
C GLU A 238 19.84 3.10 13.63
N ASN A 239 18.62 2.55 13.73
CA ASN A 239 18.35 1.15 14.16
C ASN A 239 16.85 0.83 14.34
N PRO A 240 16.46 -0.45 14.16
CA PRO A 240 16.57 -1.22 12.93
C PRO A 240 15.52 -0.75 11.91
N TRP A 241 15.79 -1.00 10.62
CA TRP A 241 14.91 -0.61 9.52
C TRP A 241 13.60 -1.41 9.51
N TYR A 242 12.59 -0.82 10.16
CA TYR A 242 11.24 -1.35 10.28
C TYR A 242 10.21 -0.29 9.85
N SER A 243 8.92 -0.57 10.03
CA SER A 243 7.83 0.31 9.57
C SER A 243 7.97 1.77 10.01
N LYS A 244 8.48 1.99 11.23
CA LYS A 244 8.77 3.34 11.76
C LYS A 244 9.82 4.09 10.95
N ALA A 245 10.92 3.43 10.62
CA ALA A 245 11.99 4.04 9.85
C ALA A 245 11.54 4.36 8.41
N VAL A 246 10.76 3.47 7.78
CA VAL A 246 10.13 3.72 6.47
C VAL A 246 9.28 4.99 6.50
N PHE A 247 8.45 5.16 7.52
CA PHE A 247 7.62 6.36 7.66
C PHE A 247 8.44 7.62 7.91
N LEU A 248 9.38 7.61 8.85
CA LEU A 248 10.20 8.78 9.18
C LEU A 248 11.10 9.19 8.01
N LYS A 249 11.70 8.22 7.30
CA LYS A 249 12.47 8.49 6.08
C LYS A 249 11.59 9.03 4.96
N GLY A 250 10.34 8.55 4.86
CA GLY A 250 9.34 9.09 3.94
C GLY A 250 9.01 10.56 4.24
N LEU A 251 8.92 10.94 5.52
CA LEU A 251 8.77 12.35 5.92
C LEU A 251 10.04 13.16 5.63
N GLN A 252 11.22 12.62 5.88
CA GLN A 252 12.48 13.30 5.59
C GLN A 252 12.59 13.63 4.09
N ASN A 253 12.33 12.63 3.24
CA ASN A 253 12.36 12.79 1.79
C ASN A 253 11.24 13.72 1.29
N LEU A 254 10.06 13.72 1.91
CA LEU A 254 9.03 14.72 1.63
C LEU A 254 9.54 16.16 1.79
N TYR A 255 10.23 16.46 2.90
CA TYR A 255 10.77 17.80 3.14
C TYR A 255 11.93 18.14 2.19
N ALA A 256 12.77 17.15 1.85
CA ALA A 256 13.81 17.32 0.83
C ALA A 256 13.19 17.68 -0.54
N ILE A 257 12.19 16.91 -1.00
CA ILE A 257 11.48 17.18 -2.25
C ILE A 257 10.84 18.58 -2.23
N GLN A 258 10.24 18.97 -1.11
CA GLN A 258 9.64 20.31 -0.97
C GLN A 258 10.69 21.43 -1.06
N ALA A 259 11.90 21.21 -0.56
CA ALA A 259 13.02 22.15 -0.66
C ALA A 259 13.67 22.19 -2.05
N GLY A 260 13.32 21.24 -2.94
CA GLY A 260 13.96 21.06 -4.24
C GLY A 260 15.26 20.25 -4.17
N ASP A 261 15.50 19.57 -3.05
CA ASP A 261 16.64 18.67 -2.86
C ASP A 261 16.35 17.27 -3.41
N GLN A 262 17.42 16.51 -3.66
CA GLN A 262 17.32 15.13 -4.10
C GLN A 262 16.88 14.20 -2.96
N ILE A 263 16.20 13.12 -3.32
CA ILE A 263 15.84 12.08 -2.35
C ILE A 263 17.08 11.36 -1.82
N SER A 264 17.16 11.20 -0.50
CA SER A 264 18.24 10.42 0.12
C SER A 264 17.78 8.98 0.32
N LEU A 265 18.50 8.05 -0.31
CA LEU A 265 18.33 6.60 -0.15
C LEU A 265 19.57 5.94 0.45
N GLU A 266 20.52 6.74 0.95
CA GLU A 266 21.73 6.24 1.62
C GLU A 266 21.38 5.49 2.88
N GLU A 267 22.14 4.41 3.14
CA GLU A 267 22.05 3.56 4.34
C GLU A 267 20.70 2.85 4.55
N PHE A 268 19.81 2.94 3.56
CA PHE A 268 18.45 2.42 3.61
C PHE A 268 18.31 1.09 2.83
N PRO A 269 17.63 0.05 3.37
CA PRO A 269 17.48 -1.21 2.65
C PRO A 269 16.76 -1.03 1.31
N GLN A 270 17.33 -1.62 0.25
CA GLN A 270 16.80 -1.49 -1.12
C GLN A 270 15.33 -1.93 -1.23
N ASP A 271 14.95 -3.02 -0.56
CA ASP A 271 13.58 -3.56 -0.58
C ASP A 271 12.51 -2.57 -0.10
N ASP A 272 12.91 -1.57 0.70
CA ASP A 272 12.03 -0.58 1.32
C ASP A 272 12.00 0.75 0.52
N TYR A 273 12.83 0.92 -0.53
CA TYR A 273 12.84 2.13 -1.36
C TYR A 273 11.45 2.46 -1.91
N LYS A 274 10.77 1.44 -2.43
CA LYS A 274 9.43 1.53 -3.03
C LYS A 274 8.43 2.21 -2.11
N GLU A 275 8.31 1.70 -0.89
CA GLU A 275 7.31 2.17 0.06
C GLU A 275 7.66 3.56 0.63
N THR A 276 8.95 3.81 0.88
CA THR A 276 9.45 5.09 1.40
C THR A 276 9.25 6.22 0.41
N ILE A 277 9.65 6.00 -0.85
CA ILE A 277 9.55 7.01 -1.91
C ILE A 277 8.07 7.23 -2.27
N ALA A 278 7.25 6.16 -2.29
CA ALA A 278 5.81 6.27 -2.47
C ALA A 278 5.13 7.13 -1.39
N ILE A 279 5.50 6.97 -0.11
CA ILE A 279 5.02 7.85 0.98
C ILE A 279 5.42 9.30 0.70
N SER A 280 6.71 9.54 0.41
CA SER A 280 7.28 10.87 0.21
C SER A 280 6.53 11.64 -0.88
N TYR A 281 6.47 11.08 -2.08
CA TYR A 281 5.80 11.69 -3.22
C TYR A 281 4.29 11.71 -3.05
N GLY A 282 3.67 10.69 -2.44
CA GLY A 282 2.24 10.69 -2.19
C GLY A 282 1.79 11.86 -1.31
N LEU A 283 2.51 12.09 -0.20
CA LEU A 283 2.27 13.21 0.71
C LEU A 283 2.54 14.57 0.05
N TRP A 284 3.65 14.69 -0.68
CA TRP A 284 4.01 15.92 -1.40
C TRP A 284 3.00 16.25 -2.52
N GLY A 285 2.59 15.22 -3.26
CA GLY A 285 1.65 15.27 -4.37
C GLY A 285 0.32 15.96 -4.02
N MET A 286 -0.15 15.82 -2.78
CA MET A 286 -1.39 16.45 -2.32
C MET A 286 -1.37 17.98 -2.37
N ASN A 287 -0.18 18.60 -2.30
CA ASN A 287 -0.03 20.04 -2.15
C ASN A 287 0.83 20.69 -3.25
N THR A 288 1.30 19.91 -4.22
CA THR A 288 2.03 20.41 -5.39
C THR A 288 1.10 20.63 -6.59
N LEU A 289 1.40 21.65 -7.38
CA LEU A 289 0.81 21.85 -8.72
C LEU A 289 1.63 21.17 -9.82
N GLN A 290 2.75 20.55 -9.46
CA GLN A 290 3.57 19.82 -10.41
C GLN A 290 2.87 18.52 -10.84
N GLU A 291 3.00 18.21 -12.12
CA GLU A 291 2.61 16.94 -12.69
C GLU A 291 3.82 16.01 -12.73
N PRO A 292 3.65 14.71 -12.47
CA PRO A 292 4.73 13.76 -12.66
C PRO A 292 5.09 13.66 -14.14
N GLU A 293 6.33 13.30 -14.39
CA GLU A 293 6.83 13.09 -15.75
C GLU A 293 5.98 12.04 -16.49
N ASP A 294 5.86 12.20 -17.81
CA ASP A 294 5.02 11.34 -18.68
C ASP A 294 5.54 9.89 -18.82
N ALA A 295 6.58 9.51 -18.08
CA ALA A 295 7.17 8.18 -18.07
C ALA A 295 6.35 7.15 -17.26
N LEU A 296 5.31 7.57 -16.52
CA LEU A 296 4.55 6.66 -15.66
C LEU A 296 3.68 5.67 -16.45
N LYS A 297 3.87 4.37 -16.21
CA LYS A 297 3.03 3.33 -16.80
C LYS A 297 1.58 3.46 -16.33
N ASP A 298 0.64 3.29 -17.25
CA ASP A 298 -0.80 3.33 -16.98
C ASP A 298 -1.30 4.68 -16.41
N ARG A 299 -0.59 5.80 -16.64
CA ARG A 299 -0.91 7.14 -16.09
C ARG A 299 -2.40 7.51 -16.19
N SER A 300 -3.00 7.34 -17.37
CA SER A 300 -4.43 7.65 -17.57
C SER A 300 -5.34 6.80 -16.70
N PHE A 301 -5.04 5.51 -16.55
CA PHE A 301 -5.82 4.62 -15.69
C PHE A 301 -5.67 5.02 -14.22
N ILE A 302 -4.45 5.38 -13.78
CA ILE A 302 -4.23 5.88 -12.42
C ILE A 302 -5.01 7.17 -12.16
N GLY A 303 -5.06 8.09 -13.13
CA GLY A 303 -5.91 9.28 -13.07
C GLY A 303 -7.40 8.95 -12.93
N ASP A 304 -7.89 7.95 -13.66
CA ASP A 304 -9.27 7.45 -13.51
C ASP A 304 -9.55 6.89 -12.11
N ILE A 305 -8.57 6.20 -11.52
CA ILE A 305 -8.67 5.72 -10.14
C ILE A 305 -8.69 6.87 -9.14
N GLY A 306 -7.94 7.96 -9.36
CA GLY A 306 -8.02 9.18 -8.54
C GLY A 306 -9.44 9.76 -8.51
N ARG A 307 -10.06 9.88 -9.69
CA ARG A 307 -11.48 10.29 -9.81
C ARG A 307 -12.43 9.30 -9.13
N TYR A 308 -12.16 8.01 -9.23
CA TYR A 308 -12.95 6.98 -8.55
C TYR A 308 -12.87 7.07 -7.02
N ILE A 309 -11.69 7.36 -6.45
CA ILE A 309 -11.53 7.62 -5.01
C ILE A 309 -12.38 8.81 -4.57
N TYR A 310 -12.38 9.90 -5.34
CA TYR A 310 -13.20 11.08 -5.04
C TYR A 310 -14.70 10.76 -5.04
N LYS A 311 -15.17 9.96 -6.00
CA LYS A 311 -16.56 9.48 -6.03
C LYS A 311 -16.92 8.59 -4.85
N LEU A 312 -16.01 7.69 -4.42
CA LEU A 312 -16.19 6.91 -3.19
C LEU A 312 -16.33 7.82 -1.96
N ARG A 313 -15.48 8.85 -1.87
CA ARG A 313 -15.52 9.86 -0.79
C ARG A 313 -16.86 10.58 -0.68
N ASN A 314 -17.53 10.77 -1.81
CA ASN A 314 -18.84 11.41 -1.90
C ASN A 314 -20.02 10.43 -1.89
N PHE A 315 -19.76 9.13 -1.69
CA PHE A 315 -20.77 8.07 -1.68
C PHE A 315 -21.55 7.93 -3.00
N GLU A 316 -20.89 8.20 -4.13
CA GLU A 316 -21.49 8.20 -5.47
C GLU A 316 -21.39 6.84 -6.18
N ILE A 317 -20.59 5.90 -5.66
CA ILE A 317 -20.36 4.59 -6.31
C ILE A 317 -21.49 3.61 -5.96
N LYS A 318 -21.96 3.64 -4.71
CA LYS A 318 -23.04 2.82 -4.16
C LYS A 318 -22.87 1.33 -4.45
N ARG A 319 -21.64 0.84 -4.30
CA ARG A 319 -21.30 -0.55 -4.64
C ARG A 319 -21.91 -1.51 -3.63
N ARG A 320 -22.38 -2.67 -4.10
CA ARG A 320 -22.77 -3.78 -3.21
C ARG A 320 -21.55 -4.58 -2.77
N SER A 321 -21.55 -5.03 -1.51
CA SER A 321 -20.56 -5.99 -1.02
C SER A 321 -20.53 -7.25 -1.91
N TYR A 322 -19.33 -7.78 -2.08
CA TYR A 322 -19.04 -8.95 -2.86
C TYR A 322 -19.69 -10.20 -2.26
N ASP A 323 -20.38 -10.95 -3.12
CA ASP A 323 -21.02 -12.21 -2.78
C ASP A 323 -20.24 -13.37 -3.44
N ASN A 324 -19.68 -14.26 -2.62
CA ASN A 324 -18.78 -15.34 -3.07
C ASN A 324 -19.53 -16.58 -3.60
N LYS A 325 -20.68 -16.38 -4.25
CA LYS A 325 -21.53 -17.48 -4.76
C LYS A 325 -21.03 -18.04 -6.09
N GLU A 326 -20.21 -17.30 -6.82
CA GLU A 326 -19.68 -17.74 -8.10
C GLU A 326 -18.57 -18.78 -7.91
N LYS A 327 -18.53 -19.79 -8.80
CA LYS A 327 -17.53 -20.85 -8.74
C LYS A 327 -16.12 -20.26 -8.99
N PRO A 328 -15.10 -20.69 -8.22
CA PRO A 328 -13.73 -20.27 -8.49
C PRO A 328 -13.28 -20.76 -9.87
N ILE A 329 -12.60 -19.89 -10.62
CA ILE A 329 -12.06 -20.21 -11.94
C ILE A 329 -10.53 -20.30 -11.84
N ASP A 330 -9.97 -21.46 -12.14
CA ASP A 330 -8.52 -21.60 -12.29
C ASP A 330 -8.09 -21.11 -13.67
N LEU A 331 -7.41 -19.95 -13.70
CA LEU A 331 -6.89 -19.34 -14.93
C LEU A 331 -5.84 -20.22 -15.62
N PHE A 332 -5.07 -21.01 -14.87
CA PHE A 332 -3.98 -21.82 -15.42
C PHE A 332 -4.46 -23.08 -16.14
N GLN A 333 -5.72 -23.46 -15.97
CA GLN A 333 -6.38 -24.54 -16.72
C GLN A 333 -7.00 -24.07 -18.04
N GLN A 334 -7.03 -22.76 -18.29
CA GLN A 334 -7.68 -22.18 -19.46
C GLN A 334 -6.79 -22.28 -20.71
N LYS A 335 -7.43 -22.31 -21.88
CA LYS A 335 -6.75 -22.39 -23.17
C LYS A 335 -6.38 -20.99 -23.68
N GLU A 336 -5.28 -20.91 -24.40
CA GLU A 336 -4.93 -19.70 -25.15
C GLU A 336 -6.06 -19.30 -26.10
N GLY A 337 -6.30 -18.00 -26.25
CA GLY A 337 -7.38 -17.42 -27.05
C GLY A 337 -8.75 -17.42 -26.38
N SER A 338 -8.94 -18.12 -25.25
CA SER A 338 -10.24 -18.20 -24.57
C SER A 338 -10.65 -16.88 -23.90
N THR A 339 -11.95 -16.58 -23.96
CA THR A 339 -12.59 -15.45 -23.26
C THR A 339 -13.48 -16.00 -22.15
N ILE A 340 -13.30 -15.50 -20.94
CA ILE A 340 -13.95 -16.05 -19.73
C ILE A 340 -14.46 -14.90 -18.87
N ARG A 341 -15.59 -15.12 -18.20
CA ARG A 341 -16.10 -14.21 -17.17
C ARG A 341 -15.63 -14.66 -15.79
N HIS A 342 -14.64 -13.97 -15.24
CA HIS A 342 -14.07 -14.25 -13.92
C HIS A 342 -14.76 -13.43 -12.81
N PRO A 343 -15.04 -14.00 -11.61
CA PRO A 343 -15.75 -13.28 -10.53
C PRO A 343 -15.06 -11.98 -10.07
N ILE A 344 -13.73 -12.00 -10.12
CA ILE A 344 -12.88 -10.87 -9.74
C ILE A 344 -12.49 -9.98 -10.93
N LEU A 345 -11.81 -10.54 -11.93
CA LEU A 345 -11.31 -9.80 -13.09
C LEU A 345 -12.38 -9.46 -14.14
N ASN A 346 -13.62 -9.91 -13.96
CA ASN A 346 -14.71 -9.80 -14.92
C ASN A 346 -14.33 -10.48 -16.25
N ILE A 347 -14.81 -9.98 -17.40
CA ILE A 347 -14.45 -10.51 -18.72
C ILE A 347 -12.95 -10.33 -18.95
N LEU A 348 -12.28 -11.45 -19.24
CA LEU A 348 -10.85 -11.51 -19.57
C LEU A 348 -10.61 -12.39 -20.78
N LYS A 349 -9.44 -12.22 -21.42
CA LYS A 349 -8.94 -13.06 -22.50
C LYS A 349 -7.55 -13.59 -22.18
N ILE A 350 -7.34 -14.90 -22.34
CA ILE A 350 -6.00 -15.50 -22.27
C ILE A 350 -5.31 -15.25 -23.62
N LYS A 351 -4.34 -14.33 -23.65
CA LYS A 351 -3.61 -13.98 -24.88
C LYS A 351 -2.57 -15.01 -25.24
N GLU A 352 -1.79 -15.43 -24.25
CA GLU A 352 -0.65 -16.34 -24.41
C GLU A 352 -0.56 -17.28 -23.22
N LYS A 353 -0.14 -18.51 -23.45
CA LYS A 353 0.19 -19.48 -22.41
C LYS A 353 1.53 -20.14 -22.69
N GLN A 354 2.47 -19.96 -21.77
CA GLN A 354 3.79 -20.59 -21.82
C GLN A 354 3.94 -21.56 -20.64
N GLU A 355 4.30 -22.81 -20.93
CA GLU A 355 4.61 -23.81 -19.93
C GLU A 355 6.10 -24.17 -19.98
N THR A 356 6.78 -24.05 -18.84
CA THR A 356 8.18 -24.48 -18.66
C THR A 356 8.25 -25.59 -17.61
N PRO A 357 9.41 -26.25 -17.40
CA PRO A 357 9.58 -27.18 -16.29
C PRO A 357 9.41 -26.53 -14.90
N TYR A 358 9.66 -25.21 -14.79
CA TYR A 358 9.70 -24.51 -13.51
C TYR A 358 8.43 -23.70 -13.21
N TYR A 359 7.70 -23.26 -14.24
CA TYR A 359 6.51 -22.43 -14.06
C TYR A 359 5.53 -22.52 -15.24
N THR A 360 4.31 -22.04 -15.01
CA THR A 360 3.34 -21.69 -16.05
C THR A 360 3.16 -20.18 -16.05
N LYS A 361 3.33 -19.55 -17.21
CA LYS A 361 3.12 -18.12 -17.44
C LYS A 361 1.91 -17.91 -18.35
N LEU A 362 1.03 -16.98 -17.97
CA LEU A 362 -0.11 -16.55 -18.77
C LEU A 362 -0.03 -15.04 -19.01
N LEU A 363 -0.34 -14.62 -20.23
CA LEU A 363 -0.64 -13.22 -20.52
C LEU A 363 -2.16 -13.05 -20.55
N VAL A 364 -2.70 -12.25 -19.63
CA VAL A 364 -4.15 -12.10 -19.41
C VAL A 364 -4.55 -10.65 -19.71
N GLU A 365 -5.40 -10.46 -20.71
CA GLU A 365 -6.01 -9.15 -21.02
C GLU A 365 -7.33 -9.00 -20.28
N THR A 366 -7.52 -7.84 -19.65
CA THR A 366 -8.75 -7.43 -18.98
C THR A 366 -9.12 -6.01 -19.39
N LYS A 367 -10.27 -5.51 -18.95
CA LYS A 367 -10.62 -4.08 -19.11
C LYS A 367 -9.60 -3.14 -18.46
N SER A 368 -8.92 -3.57 -17.41
CA SER A 368 -7.94 -2.77 -16.67
C SER A 368 -6.53 -2.82 -17.25
N GLY A 369 -6.30 -3.61 -18.30
CA GLY A 369 -4.99 -3.78 -18.91
C GLY A 369 -4.55 -5.23 -19.02
N ILE A 370 -3.26 -5.41 -19.33
CA ILE A 370 -2.62 -6.70 -19.57
C ILE A 370 -1.75 -7.07 -18.37
N TYR A 371 -1.95 -8.27 -17.86
CA TYR A 371 -1.26 -8.82 -16.70
C TYR A 371 -0.46 -10.07 -17.09
N THR A 372 0.72 -10.22 -16.48
CA THR A 372 1.52 -11.44 -16.59
C THR A 372 1.34 -12.27 -15.32
N PHE A 373 0.57 -13.35 -15.42
CA PHE A 373 0.36 -14.30 -14.32
C PHE A 373 1.41 -15.41 -14.38
N ILE A 374 2.01 -15.75 -13.24
CA ILE A 374 3.06 -16.75 -13.10
C ILE A 374 2.68 -17.67 -11.94
N LYS A 375 2.69 -18.99 -12.19
CA LYS A 375 2.50 -20.04 -11.19
C LYS A 375 3.71 -20.97 -11.22
N GLU A 376 4.43 -21.03 -10.12
CA GLU A 376 5.56 -21.96 -9.96
C GLU A 376 5.05 -23.40 -9.94
N LYS A 377 5.79 -24.29 -10.61
CA LYS A 377 5.57 -25.73 -10.53
C LYS A 377 6.38 -26.25 -9.35
N THR A 378 5.70 -26.79 -8.35
CA THR A 378 6.37 -27.49 -7.26
C THR A 378 7.12 -28.67 -7.88
N ARG A 379 8.44 -28.79 -7.67
CA ARG A 379 9.18 -30.01 -8.03
C ARG A 379 8.50 -31.17 -7.30
N GLN A 380 7.92 -32.10 -8.06
CA GLN A 380 7.41 -33.36 -7.53
C GLN A 380 8.56 -34.24 -7.08
#